data_AF-A0A660PBY6-F1
#
_entry.id   AF-A0A660PBY6-F1
#
_cell.length_a   1.000
_cell.length_b   1.000
_cell.length_c   1.000
_cell.angle_alpha   90.00
_cell.angle_beta   90.00
_cell.angle_gamma   90.00
#
_symmetry.space_group_name_H-M   'P 1'
#
loop_
_entity.id
_entity.type
_entity.pdbx_description
1 polymer ?
#
loop_
_entity_poly.entity_id
_entity_poly.type
_entity_poly.pdbx_seq_one_letter_code
_entity_poly.pdbx_strand_id
1 'polypeptide(L)'
;MVVLLDNPFVGIAIVLFLAFIDYPLTNIARNLYRRYMSRYIEYEAVGKTGKIASRFFWFATKIVIVLLLYLIWAIYHYGDVKIAGVCYLWLLGFAMGSYFIIDLRHVESLLLSRLYRQNDLLSGKISYHARLSLRISAVQFFSIFLIFSGFLLIKPVYFTLGLACAPLFLVIRNLLIS
;
A
#
# COMPACT_ATOMS: atom_id res chain seq x y z
N MET A 1 11.51 1.33 18.33
CA MET A 1 10.16 1.34 18.91
C MET A 1 10.05 2.48 19.90
N VAL A 2 10.88 2.48 20.94
CA VAL A 2 11.17 3.65 21.80
C VAL A 2 11.52 4.88 20.95
N VAL A 3 12.47 4.74 20.00
CA VAL A 3 12.83 5.81 19.04
C VAL A 3 11.66 6.35 18.20
N LEU A 4 10.64 5.54 17.88
CA LEU A 4 9.49 5.99 17.07
C LEU A 4 8.45 6.74 17.92
N LEU A 5 8.33 6.39 19.20
CA LEU A 5 7.51 7.12 20.18
C LEU A 5 8.19 8.43 20.60
N ASP A 6 9.51 8.39 20.80
CA ASP A 6 10.29 9.54 21.26
C ASP A 6 10.55 10.56 20.16
N ASN A 7 10.61 10.11 18.90
CA ASN A 7 10.81 10.98 17.75
C ASN A 7 9.80 10.65 16.63
N PRO A 8 8.66 11.37 16.58
CA PRO A 8 7.60 11.10 15.60
C PRO A 8 8.02 11.46 14.18
N PHE A 9 8.99 12.37 14.04
CA PHE A 9 9.42 12.90 12.75
C PHE A 9 10.05 11.81 11.90
N VAL A 10 10.76 10.85 12.51
CA VAL A 10 11.33 9.70 11.79
C VAL A 10 10.21 8.86 11.17
N GLY A 11 9.19 8.50 11.97
CA GLY A 11 8.06 7.72 11.49
C GLY A 11 7.26 8.44 10.41
N ILE A 12 6.97 9.73 10.63
CA ILE A 12 6.24 10.58 9.69
C ILE A 12 7.04 10.78 8.40
N ALA A 13 8.35 10.99 8.47
CA ALA A 13 9.22 11.16 7.30
C ALA A 13 9.23 9.90 6.43
N ILE A 14 9.28 8.70 7.03
CA ILE A 14 9.19 7.44 6.30
C ILE A 14 7.83 7.30 5.62
N VAL A 15 6.72 7.59 6.32
CA VAL A 15 5.37 7.55 5.72
C VAL A 15 5.25 8.54 4.57
N LEU A 16 5.76 9.77 4.72
CA LEU A 16 5.78 10.77 3.66
C LEU A 16 6.60 10.31 2.46
N PHE A 17 7.77 9.73 2.70
CA PHE A 17 8.65 9.22 1.65
C PHE A 17 7.96 8.11 0.83
N LEU A 18 7.39 7.11 1.50
CA LEU A 18 6.65 6.04 0.83
C LEU A 18 5.42 6.60 0.08
N ALA A 19 4.67 7.50 0.73
CA ALA A 19 3.54 8.17 0.11
C ALA A 19 3.92 8.99 -1.14
N PHE A 20 5.10 9.59 -1.16
CA PHE A 20 5.57 10.40 -2.29
C PHE A 20 6.03 9.54 -3.46
N ILE A 21 6.60 8.36 -3.19
CA ILE A 21 7.08 7.41 -4.21
C ILE A 21 5.93 6.71 -4.96
N ASP A 22 4.78 6.51 -4.30
CA ASP A 22 3.55 5.95 -4.88
C ASP A 22 3.15 6.64 -6.21
N TYR A 23 3.22 7.97 -6.28
CA TYR A 23 2.82 8.74 -7.46
C TYR A 23 3.71 8.52 -8.70
N PRO A 24 5.04 8.74 -8.66
CA PRO A 24 5.90 8.47 -9.80
C PRO A 24 5.86 6.99 -10.19
N LEU A 25 5.84 6.07 -9.23
CA LEU A 25 5.73 4.63 -9.50
C LEU A 25 4.45 4.28 -10.25
N THR A 26 3.30 4.82 -9.81
CA THR A 26 2.01 4.64 -10.50
C THR A 26 2.07 5.12 -11.95
N ASN A 27 2.65 6.30 -12.20
CA ASN A 27 2.75 6.86 -13.55
C ASN A 27 3.68 6.04 -14.45
N ILE A 28 4.84 5.62 -13.94
CA ILE A 28 5.79 4.79 -14.69
C ILE A 28 5.15 3.43 -15.00
N ALA A 29 4.54 2.76 -14.00
CA ALA A 29 3.89 1.47 -14.18
C ALA A 29 2.77 1.54 -15.22
N ARG A 30 1.94 2.61 -15.19
CA ARG A 30 0.87 2.81 -16.19
C ARG A 30 1.42 2.98 -17.61
N ASN A 31 2.50 3.75 -17.76
CA ASN A 31 3.13 3.97 -19.06
C ASN A 31 3.75 2.69 -19.61
N LEU A 32 4.43 1.91 -18.76
CA LEU A 32 5.05 0.65 -19.16
C LEU A 32 4.01 -0.44 -19.47
N TYR A 33 2.92 -0.51 -18.71
CA TYR A 33 1.80 -1.40 -19.01
C TYR A 33 1.25 -1.13 -20.42
N ARG A 34 0.99 0.14 -20.74
CA ARG A 34 0.50 0.53 -22.08
C ARG A 34 1.47 0.17 -23.19
N ARG A 35 2.78 0.31 -22.95
CA ARG A 35 3.82 0.14 -23.96
C ARG A 35 4.19 -1.32 -24.22
N TYR A 36 4.20 -2.16 -23.18
CA TYR A 36 4.77 -3.51 -23.26
C TYR A 36 3.79 -4.62 -22.88
N MET A 37 2.99 -4.43 -21.82
CA MET A 37 2.15 -5.52 -21.29
C MET A 37 0.76 -5.59 -21.93
N SER A 38 0.22 -4.47 -22.41
CA SER A 38 -1.13 -4.36 -22.99
C SER A 38 -1.39 -5.29 -24.18
N ARG A 39 -0.32 -5.75 -24.86
CA ARG A 39 -0.37 -6.70 -25.97
C ARG A 39 -0.66 -8.13 -25.50
N TYR A 40 -0.24 -8.48 -24.28
CA TYR A 40 -0.28 -9.84 -23.75
C TYR A 40 -1.29 -10.00 -22.61
N ILE A 41 -1.56 -8.94 -21.85
CA ILE A 41 -2.50 -8.94 -20.74
C ILE A 41 -3.51 -7.81 -20.93
N GLU A 42 -4.78 -8.17 -20.94
CA GLU A 42 -5.88 -7.23 -20.90
C GLU A 42 -6.64 -7.38 -19.58
N TYR A 43 -6.63 -6.32 -18.79
CA TYR A 43 -7.53 -6.22 -17.64
C TYR A 43 -8.82 -5.57 -18.11
N GLU A 44 -9.95 -6.27 -17.93
CA GLU A 44 -11.26 -5.64 -18.08
C GLU A 44 -11.33 -4.48 -17.09
N ALA A 45 -11.48 -3.25 -17.60
CA ALA A 45 -11.63 -2.11 -16.71
C ALA A 45 -12.94 -2.28 -15.93
N VAL A 46 -12.89 -2.19 -14.60
CA VAL A 46 -14.09 -1.99 -13.77
C VAL A 46 -14.69 -0.64 -14.16
N GLY A 47 -15.46 -0.60 -15.25
CA GLY A 47 -16.06 0.61 -15.79
C GLY A 47 -15.07 1.74 -16.10
N LYS A 48 -15.55 2.79 -16.76
CA LYS A 48 -14.90 4.10 -16.78
C LYS A 48 -15.06 4.82 -15.43
N THR A 49 -15.02 4.12 -14.30
CA THR A 49 -15.22 4.73 -12.99
C THR A 49 -13.88 5.15 -12.41
N GLY A 50 -13.54 6.38 -12.71
CA GLY A 50 -12.42 7.07 -12.12
C GLY A 50 -12.20 8.37 -12.85
N LYS A 51 -13.16 9.31 -12.73
CA LYS A 51 -12.82 10.73 -12.79
C LYS A 51 -11.50 10.86 -12.04
N ILE A 52 -10.49 11.39 -12.74
CA ILE A 52 -9.20 11.80 -12.21
C ILE A 52 -9.40 12.13 -10.73
N ALA A 53 -8.96 11.24 -9.81
CA ALA A 53 -8.80 11.68 -8.44
C ALA A 53 -7.88 12.88 -8.59
N SER A 54 -8.41 14.08 -8.36
CA SER A 54 -7.66 15.29 -8.62
C SER A 54 -6.34 15.14 -7.89
N ARG A 55 -5.22 15.58 -8.49
CA ARG A 55 -3.92 15.55 -7.80
C ARG A 55 -4.03 16.12 -6.38
N PHE A 56 -4.93 17.09 -6.21
CA PHE A 56 -5.39 17.62 -4.94
C PHE A 56 -5.98 16.57 -3.99
N PHE A 57 -6.95 15.76 -4.40
CA PHE A 57 -7.54 14.71 -3.54
C PHE A 57 -6.51 13.63 -3.15
N TRP A 58 -5.65 13.23 -4.09
CA TRP A 58 -4.54 12.32 -3.78
C TRP A 58 -3.60 12.93 -2.75
N PHE A 59 -3.18 14.18 -2.93
CA PHE A 59 -2.28 14.87 -2.00
C PHE A 59 -2.92 15.12 -0.62
N ALA A 60 -4.19 15.55 -0.60
CA ALA A 60 -4.94 15.81 0.62
C ALA A 60 -5.06 14.56 1.49
N THR A 61 -5.35 13.39 0.91
CA THR A 61 -5.44 12.14 1.69
C THR A 61 -4.11 11.74 2.33
N LYS A 62 -2.97 11.97 1.67
CA LYS A 62 -1.64 11.71 2.26
C LYS A 62 -1.34 12.67 3.41
N ILE A 63 -1.65 13.97 3.24
CA ILE A 63 -1.46 15.00 4.28
C ILE A 63 -2.34 14.71 5.51
N VAL A 64 -3.60 14.33 5.30
CA VAL A 64 -4.53 14.04 6.41
C VAL A 64 -3.98 12.92 7.30
N ILE A 65 -3.41 11.86 6.71
CA ILE A 65 -2.80 10.77 7.48
C ILE A 65 -1.61 11.28 8.31
N VAL A 66 -0.78 12.14 7.73
CA VAL A 66 0.39 12.73 8.42
C VAL A 66 -0.02 13.64 9.56
N LEU A 67 -1.00 14.52 9.33
CA LEU A 67 -1.56 15.39 10.37
C LEU A 67 -2.19 14.58 11.49
N LEU A 68 -2.91 13.50 11.16
CA LEU A 68 -3.49 12.61 12.15
C LEU A 68 -2.42 11.91 12.99
N LEU A 69 -1.35 11.39 12.36
CA LEU A 69 -0.22 10.79 13.07
C LEU A 69 0.46 11.79 14.01
N TYR A 70 0.69 13.02 13.54
CA TYR A 70 1.26 14.09 14.36
C TYR A 70 0.34 14.47 15.52
N LEU A 71 -0.96 14.61 15.28
CA LEU A 71 -1.95 14.95 16.31
C LEU A 71 -2.02 13.89 17.41
N ILE A 72 -2.11 12.60 17.04
CA ILE A 72 -2.16 11.49 18.02
C ILE A 72 -0.86 11.45 18.84
N TRP A 73 0.29 11.65 18.19
CA TRP A 73 1.56 11.75 18.90
C TRP A 73 1.60 12.94 19.87
N ALA A 74 1.13 14.12 19.45
CA ALA A 74 1.09 15.30 20.31
C ALA A 74 0.17 15.08 21.53
N ILE A 75 -0.96 14.41 21.36
CA ILE A 75 -1.86 14.03 22.46
C ILE A 75 -1.16 13.07 23.44
N TYR A 76 -0.39 12.11 22.94
CA TYR A 76 0.40 11.21 23.79
C TYR A 76 1.45 11.98 24.59
N HIS A 77 2.22 12.85 23.94
CA HIS A 77 3.38 13.50 24.53
C HIS A 77 3.02 14.67 25.46
N TYR A 78 2.03 15.49 25.08
CA TYR A 78 1.63 16.67 25.85
C TYR A 78 0.44 16.40 26.78
N GLY A 79 -0.39 15.41 26.48
CA GLY A 79 -1.58 15.06 27.27
C GLY A 79 -1.37 13.89 28.24
N ASP A 80 -0.21 13.24 28.22
CA ASP A 80 0.11 12.00 28.97
C ASP A 80 -0.95 10.88 28.80
N VAL A 81 -1.57 10.84 27.62
CA VAL A 81 -2.63 9.89 27.31
C VAL A 81 -2.00 8.60 26.76
N LYS A 82 -1.73 7.62 27.62
CA LYS A 82 -1.06 6.35 27.25
C LYS A 82 -1.69 5.61 26.07
N ILE A 83 -3.03 5.62 25.96
CA ILE A 83 -3.74 4.98 24.84
C ILE A 83 -3.41 5.65 23.49
N ALA A 84 -3.09 6.95 23.48
CA ALA A 84 -2.70 7.64 22.27
C ALA A 84 -1.35 7.13 21.73
N GLY A 85 -0.42 6.73 22.60
CA GLY A 85 0.83 6.08 22.17
C GLY A 85 0.60 4.72 21.49
N VAL A 86 -0.37 3.94 21.99
CA VAL A 86 -0.79 2.68 21.36
C VAL A 86 -1.40 2.94 19.98
N CYS A 87 -2.33 3.88 19.89
CA CYS A 87 -2.98 4.29 18.64
C CYS A 87 -1.96 4.83 17.62
N TYR A 88 -1.00 5.63 18.08
CA TYR A 88 0.07 6.17 17.23
C TYR A 88 0.89 5.04 16.61
N LEU A 89 1.40 4.12 17.42
CA LEU A 89 2.24 3.03 16.94
C LEU A 89 1.49 2.09 15.98
N TRP A 90 0.25 1.76 16.31
CA TRP A 90 -0.60 0.96 15.45
C TRP A 90 -0.88 1.64 14.12
N LEU A 91 -1.30 2.91 14.13
CA LEU A 91 -1.61 3.66 12.92
C LEU A 91 -0.37 3.89 12.06
N LEU A 92 0.79 4.14 12.69
CA LEU A 92 2.06 4.28 11.99
C LEU A 92 2.44 2.97 11.26
N GLY A 93 2.35 1.83 11.95
CA GLY A 93 2.59 0.52 11.35
C GLY A 93 1.62 0.22 10.22
N PHE A 94 0.34 0.53 10.40
CA PHE A 94 -0.69 0.37 9.38
C PHE A 94 -0.43 1.23 8.14
N ALA A 95 -0.09 2.51 8.34
CA ALA A 95 0.24 3.43 7.24
C ALA A 95 1.48 2.92 6.48
N MET A 96 2.58 2.66 7.18
CA MET A 96 3.80 2.14 6.56
C MET A 96 3.56 0.84 5.79
N GLY A 97 2.87 -0.13 6.41
CA GLY A 97 2.54 -1.40 5.77
C GLY A 97 1.69 -1.20 4.50
N SER A 98 0.71 -0.30 4.53
CA SER A 98 -0.16 -0.02 3.40
C SER A 98 0.62 0.56 2.22
N TYR A 99 1.44 1.60 2.46
CA TYR A 99 2.25 2.19 1.41
C TYR A 99 3.29 1.22 0.88
N PHE A 100 3.98 0.50 1.76
CA PHE A 100 4.99 -0.47 1.37
C PHE A 100 4.43 -1.57 0.45
N ILE A 101 3.23 -2.11 0.76
CA ILE A 101 2.58 -3.11 -0.09
C ILE A 101 2.18 -2.52 -1.45
N ILE A 102 1.68 -1.28 -1.47
CA ILE A 102 1.33 -0.58 -2.72
C ILE A 102 2.58 -0.38 -3.58
N ASP A 103 3.65 0.16 -2.99
CA ASP A 103 4.92 0.40 -3.68
C ASP A 103 5.55 -0.90 -4.19
N LEU A 104 5.52 -1.98 -3.40
CA LEU A 104 5.97 -3.30 -3.84
C LEU A 104 5.22 -3.79 -5.07
N ARG A 105 3.89 -3.60 -5.12
CA ARG A 105 3.09 -3.98 -6.30
C ARG A 105 3.47 -3.16 -7.53
N HIS A 106 3.80 -1.88 -7.35
CA HIS A 106 4.32 -1.08 -8.45
C HIS A 106 5.69 -1.59 -8.91
N VAL A 107 6.60 -1.89 -7.98
CA VAL A 107 7.92 -2.45 -8.31
C VAL A 107 7.78 -3.78 -9.05
N GLU A 108 6.91 -4.68 -8.60
CA GLU A 108 6.59 -5.93 -9.30
C GLU A 108 6.12 -5.66 -10.73
N SER A 109 5.19 -4.72 -10.91
CA SER A 109 4.70 -4.31 -12.23
C SER A 109 5.82 -3.78 -13.13
N LEU A 110 6.76 -3.00 -12.56
CA LEU A 110 7.94 -2.53 -13.29
C LEU A 110 8.84 -3.68 -13.73
N LEU A 111 9.12 -4.64 -12.84
CA LEU A 111 9.95 -5.81 -13.14
C LEU A 111 9.31 -6.68 -14.22
N LEU A 112 8.01 -6.98 -14.10
CA LEU A 112 7.26 -7.70 -15.11
C LEU A 112 7.36 -6.97 -16.46
N SER A 113 7.10 -5.66 -16.50
CA SER A 113 7.16 -4.91 -17.76
C SER A 113 8.53 -4.96 -18.46
N ARG A 114 9.63 -5.07 -17.70
CA ARG A 114 10.97 -5.28 -18.26
C ARG A 114 11.11 -6.67 -18.88
N LEU A 115 10.57 -7.70 -18.24
CA LEU A 115 10.53 -9.06 -18.79
C LEU A 115 9.71 -9.12 -20.10
N TYR A 116 8.55 -8.45 -20.14
CA TYR A 116 7.71 -8.36 -21.34
C TYR A 116 8.38 -7.59 -22.49
N ARG A 117 9.31 -6.66 -22.20
CA ARG A 117 10.04 -5.92 -23.22
C ARG A 117 11.07 -6.78 -23.97
N GLN A 118 11.64 -7.80 -23.32
CA GLN A 118 12.82 -8.53 -23.82
C GLN A 118 12.51 -9.93 -24.35
N ASN A 119 11.27 -10.44 -24.20
CA ASN A 119 10.96 -11.83 -24.47
C ASN A 119 10.16 -12.03 -25.76
N ASP A 120 10.81 -12.64 -26.76
CA ASP A 120 10.17 -13.25 -27.93
C ASP A 120 9.44 -14.57 -27.58
N LEU A 121 9.58 -15.04 -26.33
CA LEU A 121 8.98 -16.27 -25.81
C LEU A 121 7.49 -16.14 -25.44
N LEU A 122 6.95 -14.91 -25.45
CA LEU A 122 5.57 -14.65 -25.07
C LEU A 122 4.68 -14.67 -26.31
N SER A 123 3.72 -15.60 -26.34
CA SER A 123 2.71 -15.72 -27.38
C SER A 123 1.30 -15.77 -26.79
N GLY A 124 0.32 -15.20 -27.49
CA GLY A 124 -1.07 -15.18 -27.06
C GLY A 124 -1.44 -13.98 -26.17
N LYS A 125 -2.71 -13.93 -25.77
CA LYS A 125 -3.28 -12.85 -24.96
C LYS A 125 -4.15 -13.43 -23.85
N ILE A 126 -3.87 -13.03 -22.61
CA ILE A 126 -4.65 -13.41 -21.43
C ILE A 126 -5.56 -12.23 -21.07
N SER A 127 -6.85 -12.49 -20.93
CA SER A 127 -7.83 -11.51 -20.45
C SER A 127 -8.31 -11.89 -19.06
N TYR A 128 -8.27 -10.94 -18.14
CA TYR A 128 -8.81 -11.12 -16.79
C TYR A 128 -10.04 -10.24 -16.60
N HIS A 129 -11.15 -10.87 -16.19
CA HIS A 129 -12.26 -10.15 -15.58
C HIS A 129 -11.77 -9.41 -14.34
N ALA A 130 -12.24 -8.19 -14.15
CA ALA A 130 -11.78 -7.35 -13.06
C ALA A 130 -12.00 -7.97 -11.67
N ARG A 131 -13.15 -8.64 -11.49
CA ARG A 131 -13.50 -9.37 -10.27
C ARG A 131 -12.47 -10.44 -9.94
N LEU A 132 -12.03 -11.19 -10.95
CA LEU A 132 -11.02 -12.24 -10.79
C LEU A 132 -9.66 -11.63 -10.42
N SER A 133 -9.25 -10.55 -11.09
CA SER A 133 -8.00 -9.83 -10.78
C SER A 133 -7.96 -9.29 -9.34
N LEU A 134 -9.08 -8.76 -8.85
CA LEU A 134 -9.23 -8.30 -7.47
C LEU A 134 -9.13 -9.46 -6.47
N ARG A 135 -9.77 -10.60 -6.76
CA ARG A 135 -9.68 -11.80 -5.91
C ARG A 135 -8.27 -12.40 -5.89
N ILE A 136 -7.57 -12.47 -7.02
CA ILE A 136 -6.16 -12.89 -7.07
C ILE A 136 -5.30 -11.97 -6.20
N SER A 137 -5.50 -10.65 -6.33
CA SER A 137 -4.80 -9.66 -5.50
C SER A 137 -5.11 -9.84 -4.01
N ALA A 138 -6.36 -10.18 -3.66
CA ALA A 138 -6.76 -10.46 -2.28
C ALA A 138 -6.04 -11.71 -1.72
N VAL A 139 -5.88 -12.76 -2.51
CA VAL A 139 -5.11 -13.95 -2.09
C VAL A 139 -3.64 -13.58 -1.82
N GLN A 140 -3.01 -12.81 -2.71
CA GLN A 140 -1.62 -12.35 -2.51
C GLN A 140 -1.46 -11.50 -1.24
N PHE A 141 -2.38 -10.56 -1.01
CA PHE A 141 -2.36 -9.75 0.21
C PHE A 141 -2.61 -10.59 1.47
N PHE A 142 -3.45 -11.62 1.39
CA PHE A 142 -3.64 -12.53 2.50
C PHE A 142 -2.37 -13.32 2.83
N SER A 143 -1.59 -13.73 1.83
CA SER A 143 -0.27 -14.35 2.06
C SER A 143 0.68 -13.40 2.79
N ILE A 144 0.72 -12.11 2.42
CA ILE A 144 1.53 -11.10 3.12
C ILE A 144 1.05 -10.91 4.56
N PHE A 145 -0.27 -10.91 4.80
CA PHE A 145 -0.85 -10.88 6.14
C PHE A 145 -0.38 -12.06 7.00
N LEU A 146 -0.37 -13.28 6.47
CA LEU A 146 0.11 -14.45 7.20
C LEU A 146 1.60 -14.32 7.58
N ILE A 147 2.43 -13.81 6.67
CA ILE A 147 3.85 -13.54 6.95
C ILE A 147 4.01 -12.54 8.09
N PHE A 148 3.32 -11.41 8.04
CA PHE A 148 3.37 -10.40 9.11
C PHE A 148 2.75 -10.87 10.42
N SER A 149 1.75 -11.75 10.38
CA SER A 149 1.21 -12.42 11.56
C SER A 149 2.24 -13.33 12.22
N GLY A 150 3.09 -14.02 11.43
CA GLY A 150 4.24 -14.75 11.95
C GLY A 150 5.23 -13.86 12.71
N PHE A 151 5.54 -12.67 12.16
CA PHE A 151 6.38 -11.69 12.86
C PHE A 151 5.74 -11.15 14.15
N LEU A 152 4.41 -10.99 14.18
CA LEU A 152 3.67 -10.58 15.37
C LEU A 152 3.82 -11.59 16.52
N LEU A 153 3.86 -12.89 16.22
CA LEU A 153 4.08 -13.94 17.23
C LEU A 153 5.47 -13.87 17.86
N ILE A 154 6.48 -13.38 17.13
CA ILE A 154 7.86 -13.25 17.61
C ILE A 154 8.06 -11.94 18.37
N LYS A 155 7.47 -10.84 17.88
CA LYS A 155 7.53 -9.51 18.51
C LYS A 155 6.12 -8.89 18.57
N PRO A 156 5.34 -9.18 19.62
CA PRO A 156 3.98 -8.68 19.77
C PRO A 156 4.02 -7.21 20.18
N VAL A 157 3.98 -6.33 19.19
CA VAL A 157 4.09 -4.89 19.40
C VAL A 157 3.01 -4.19 18.57
N TYR A 158 2.40 -3.13 19.09
CA TYR A 158 1.30 -2.43 18.41
C TYR A 158 1.64 -1.99 16.98
N PHE A 159 2.90 -1.64 16.71
CA PHE A 159 3.37 -1.36 15.34
C PHE A 159 3.32 -2.59 14.43
N THR A 160 3.79 -3.76 14.87
CA THR A 160 3.75 -4.99 14.06
C THR A 160 2.31 -5.46 13.86
N LEU A 161 1.43 -5.22 14.84
CA LEU A 161 -0.01 -5.43 14.69
C LEU A 161 -0.60 -4.53 13.59
N GLY A 162 -0.31 -3.22 13.62
CA GLY A 162 -0.76 -2.30 12.57
C GLY A 162 -0.26 -2.70 11.19
N LEU A 163 1.02 -3.09 11.11
CA LEU A 163 1.66 -3.54 9.88
C LEU A 163 1.04 -4.84 9.33
N ALA A 164 0.61 -5.77 10.19
CA ALA A 164 -0.17 -6.95 9.79
C ALA A 164 -1.61 -6.59 9.38
N CYS A 165 -2.26 -5.63 10.03
CA CYS A 165 -3.60 -5.20 9.65
C CYS A 165 -3.66 -4.54 8.27
N ALA A 166 -2.57 -3.94 7.79
CA ALA A 166 -2.51 -3.29 6.47
C ALA A 166 -2.83 -4.23 5.28
N PRO A 167 -2.15 -5.37 5.08
CA PRO A 167 -2.53 -6.32 4.04
C PRO A 167 -3.95 -6.85 4.23
N LEU A 168 -4.37 -7.14 5.46
CA LEU A 168 -5.73 -7.63 5.74
C LEU A 168 -6.80 -6.61 5.31
N PHE A 169 -6.57 -5.32 5.55
CA PHE A 169 -7.45 -4.26 5.06
C PHE A 169 -7.54 -4.27 3.53
N LEU A 170 -6.42 -4.47 2.83
CA LEU A 170 -6.42 -4.56 1.37
C LEU A 170 -7.13 -5.82 0.84
N VAL A 171 -7.07 -6.95 1.57
CA VAL A 171 -7.86 -8.16 1.29
C VAL A 171 -9.34 -7.83 1.34
N ILE A 172 -9.81 -7.30 2.48
CA ILE A 172 -11.22 -6.98 2.71
C ILE A 172 -11.71 -6.00 1.66
N ARG A 173 -10.96 -4.91 1.43
CA ARG A 173 -11.26 -3.93 0.39
C ARG A 173 -11.46 -4.62 -0.96
N ASN A 174 -10.50 -5.43 -1.40
CA ASN A 174 -10.55 -6.07 -2.71
C ASN A 174 -11.71 -7.06 -2.85
N LEU A 175 -12.04 -7.80 -1.79
CA LEU A 175 -13.18 -8.73 -1.80
C LEU A 175 -14.53 -7.98 -1.85
N LEU A 176 -14.67 -6.87 -1.12
CA LEU A 176 -15.87 -6.05 -1.11
C LEU A 176 -16.17 -5.36 -2.44
N ILE A 177 -15.12 -5.01 -3.21
CA ILE A 177 -15.28 -4.38 -4.53
C ILE A 177 -15.25 -5.39 -5.70
N SER A 178 -15.09 -6.69 -5.42
CA SER A 178 -15.04 -7.77 -6.42
C SER A 178 -16.39 -8.33 -6.82
#